data_AF-A0A348G181-F1
#
_entry.id   AF-A0A348G181-F1
#
_cell.length_a   1.000
_cell.length_b   1.000
_cell.length_c   1.000
_cell.angle_alpha   90.00
_cell.angle_beta   90.00
_cell.angle_gamma   90.00
#
_symmetry.space_group_name_H-M   'P 1'
#
loop_
_entity.id
_entity.type
_entity.pdbx_description
1 polymer ?
#
loop_
_entity_poly.entity_id
_entity_poly.type
_entity_poly.pdbx_seq_one_letter_code
_entity_poly.pdbx_strand_id
1 'polypeptide(L)'
;MFTRLLGMSTEFTAAAALSSFDAFVTIAHRIPILASGRGHDEAFRMVSEKVEAAIQGSFDATLAAGELFGRAATGNLHATDVPEGLYTVGKAALKPAYTRVRANARRLSSQ
;
A
#
# COMPACT_ATOMS: atom_id res chain seq x y z
N MET A 1 12.36 28.69 8.59
CA MET A 1 10.95 28.34 8.82
C MET A 1 10.51 27.16 7.95
N PHE A 2 10.77 27.19 6.64
CA PHE A 2 10.49 26.09 5.69
C PHE A 2 11.07 24.72 6.08
N THR A 3 12.33 24.67 6.52
CA THR A 3 13.03 23.43 6.91
C THR A 3 12.42 22.74 8.13
N ARG A 4 11.85 23.52 9.06
CA ARG A 4 11.20 23.01 10.28
C ARG A 4 9.82 22.42 9.98
N LEU A 5 9.12 23.02 9.02
CA LEU A 5 7.82 22.57 8.53
C LEU A 5 7.93 21.28 7.70
N LEU A 6 8.98 21.18 6.88
CA LEU A 6 9.35 19.95 6.16
C LEU A 6 9.66 18.81 7.15
N GLY A 7 10.50 19.05 8.16
CA GLY A 7 10.82 18.05 9.19
C GLY A 7 9.60 17.54 9.96
N MET A 8 8.71 18.45 10.38
CA MET A 8 7.45 18.07 11.04
C MET A 8 6.52 17.26 10.13
N SER A 9 6.45 17.60 8.84
CA SER A 9 5.61 16.87 7.88
C SER A 9 6.11 15.44 7.62
N THR A 10 7.41 15.24 7.59
CA THR A 10 8.02 13.91 7.44
C THR A 10 7.85 13.06 8.70
N GLU A 11 8.03 13.64 9.88
CA GLU A 11 7.78 12.93 11.16
C GLU A 11 6.32 12.54 11.31
N PHE A 12 5.40 13.45 11.00
CA PHE A 12 3.97 13.16 10.99
C PHE A 12 3.62 12.04 10.00
N THR A 13 4.14 12.11 8.77
CA THR A 13 3.88 11.09 7.75
C THR A 13 4.44 9.73 8.16
N ALA A 14 5.64 9.69 8.74
CA ALA A 14 6.24 8.46 9.26
C ALA A 14 5.42 7.88 10.42
N ALA A 15 5.03 8.72 11.39
CA ALA A 15 4.19 8.31 12.50
C ALA A 15 2.81 7.81 12.05
N ALA A 16 2.19 8.49 11.09
CA ALA A 16 0.91 8.06 10.51
C ALA A 16 1.04 6.73 9.75
N ALA A 17 2.13 6.53 9.03
CA ALA A 17 2.42 5.27 8.35
C ALA A 17 2.61 4.13 9.36
N LEU A 18 3.45 4.31 10.38
CA LEU A 18 3.69 3.32 11.44
C LEU A 18 2.40 2.98 12.19
N SER A 19 1.62 3.99 12.60
CA SER A 19 0.34 3.78 13.27
C SER A 19 -0.66 3.01 12.39
N SER A 20 -0.67 3.27 11.08
CA SER A 20 -1.51 2.53 10.14
C SER A 20 -1.07 1.06 10.03
N PHE A 21 0.23 0.78 10.07
CA PHE A 21 0.75 -0.58 10.11
C PHE A 21 0.40 -1.31 11.40
N ASP A 22 0.54 -0.67 12.56
CA ASP A 22 0.18 -1.25 13.86
C ASP A 22 -1.31 -1.62 13.90
N ALA A 23 -2.17 -0.71 13.43
CA ALA A 23 -3.60 -0.96 13.30
C ALA A 23 -3.88 -2.11 12.33
N PHE A 24 -3.21 -2.13 11.18
CA PHE A 24 -3.35 -3.21 10.19
C PHE A 24 -2.96 -4.58 10.78
N VAL A 25 -1.80 -4.70 11.44
CA VAL A 25 -1.33 -5.94 12.07
C VAL A 25 -2.34 -6.42 13.12
N THR A 26 -2.84 -5.50 13.94
CA THR A 26 -3.85 -5.81 14.96
C THR A 26 -5.14 -6.34 14.32
N ILE A 27 -5.65 -5.69 13.29
CA ILE A 27 -6.86 -6.11 12.57
C ILE A 27 -6.64 -7.45 11.89
N ALA A 28 -5.52 -7.61 11.18
CA ALA A 28 -5.13 -8.84 10.50
C ALA A 28 -5.09 -10.04 11.45
N HIS A 29 -4.59 -9.84 12.67
CA HIS A 29 -4.57 -10.88 13.69
C HIS A 29 -5.95 -11.19 14.28
N ARG A 30 -6.80 -10.17 14.49
CA ARG A 30 -8.12 -10.36 15.12
C ARG A 30 -9.18 -10.91 14.18
N ILE A 31 -9.11 -10.62 12.88
CA ILE A 31 -10.14 -11.07 11.91
C ILE A 31 -10.34 -12.59 11.90
N PRO A 32 -9.28 -13.43 11.79
CA PRO A 32 -9.45 -14.89 11.82
C PRO A 32 -10.06 -15.37 13.14
N ILE A 33 -9.67 -14.79 14.28
CA ILE A 33 -10.19 -15.15 15.60
C ILE A 33 -11.70 -14.83 15.70
N LEU A 34 -12.12 -13.68 15.17
CA LEU A 34 -13.52 -13.27 15.14
C LEU A 34 -14.36 -14.10 14.15
N ALA A 35 -13.75 -14.60 13.07
CA ALA A 35 -14.39 -15.44 12.06
C ALA A 35 -14.54 -16.92 12.48
N SER A 36 -14.68 -17.20 13.79
CA SER A 36 -14.73 -18.56 14.32
C SER A 36 -15.87 -19.39 13.69
N GLY A 37 -15.58 -20.64 13.33
CA GLY A 37 -16.53 -21.55 12.66
C GLY A 37 -16.33 -21.62 11.13
N ARG A 38 -17.44 -21.75 10.37
CA ARG A 38 -17.42 -21.83 8.91
C ARG A 38 -17.04 -20.46 8.33
N GLY A 39 -15.76 -20.26 8.03
CA GLY A 39 -15.23 -18.99 7.50
C GLY A 39 -13.83 -18.63 7.99
N HIS A 40 -13.32 -19.32 9.03
CA HIS A 40 -11.99 -19.06 9.59
C HIS A 40 -10.88 -19.19 8.54
N ASP A 41 -10.85 -20.29 7.80
CA ASP A 41 -9.81 -20.56 6.79
C ASP A 41 -9.85 -19.55 5.64
N GLU A 42 -11.05 -19.17 5.19
CA GLU A 42 -11.21 -18.15 4.14
C GLU A 42 -10.84 -16.76 4.67
N ALA A 43 -11.17 -16.43 5.92
CA ALA A 43 -10.75 -15.17 6.55
C ALA A 43 -9.22 -15.09 6.66
N PHE A 44 -8.57 -16.18 7.08
CA PHE A 44 -7.10 -16.28 7.13
C PHE A 44 -6.50 -16.08 5.73
N ARG A 45 -7.01 -16.80 4.73
CA ARG A 45 -6.58 -16.67 3.33
C ARG A 45 -6.72 -15.23 2.82
N MET A 46 -7.87 -14.59 3.06
CA MET A 46 -8.09 -13.21 2.62
C MET A 46 -7.13 -12.22 3.27
N VAL A 47 -6.78 -12.41 4.54
CA VAL A 47 -5.77 -11.59 5.24
C VAL A 47 -4.40 -11.82 4.63
N SER A 48 -3.97 -13.07 4.44
CA SER A 48 -2.68 -13.39 3.79
C SER A 48 -2.57 -12.77 2.40
N GLU A 49 -3.61 -12.87 1.58
CA GLU A 49 -3.63 -12.29 0.23
C GLU A 49 -3.54 -10.75 0.25
N LYS A 50 -4.06 -10.08 1.30
CA LYS A 50 -3.90 -8.63 1.50
C LYS A 50 -2.47 -8.26 1.90
N VAL A 51 -1.84 -9.05 2.77
CA VAL A 51 -0.43 -8.85 3.18
C VAL A 51 0.49 -9.00 1.96
N GLU A 52 0.32 -10.07 1.17
CA GLU A 52 1.07 -10.27 -0.07
C GLU A 52 0.89 -9.10 -1.04
N ALA A 53 -0.33 -8.61 -1.20
CA ALA A 53 -0.61 -7.46 -2.05
C ALA A 53 0.07 -6.18 -1.58
N ALA A 54 0.15 -5.95 -0.26
CA ALA A 54 0.85 -4.80 0.30
C ALA A 54 2.37 -4.89 0.05
N ILE A 55 2.95 -6.09 0.20
CA ILE A 55 4.37 -6.34 -0.10
C ILE A 55 4.64 -6.10 -1.59
N GLN A 56 3.86 -6.73 -2.48
CA GLN A 56 4.01 -6.55 -3.93
C GLN A 56 3.83 -5.09 -4.34
N GLY A 57 2.81 -4.41 -3.80
CA GLY A 57 2.57 -3.00 -4.06
C GLY A 57 3.75 -2.12 -3.64
N SER A 58 4.39 -2.43 -2.52
CA SER A 58 5.58 -1.71 -2.04
C SER A 58 6.77 -1.88 -2.99
N PHE A 59 7.00 -3.09 -3.49
CA PHE A 59 8.01 -3.35 -4.52
C PHE A 59 7.72 -2.61 -5.83
N ASP A 60 6.50 -2.75 -6.35
CA ASP A 60 6.09 -2.11 -7.61
C ASP A 60 6.20 -0.57 -7.52
N ALA A 61 5.81 0.00 -6.37
CA ALA A 61 5.94 1.43 -6.09
C ALA A 61 7.40 1.88 -6.02
N THR A 62 8.28 1.06 -5.43
CA THR A 62 9.71 1.35 -5.35
C THR A 62 10.35 1.38 -6.74
N LEU A 63 10.00 0.44 -7.61
CA LEU A 63 10.47 0.42 -8.99
C LEU A 63 9.99 1.67 -9.76
N ALA A 64 8.70 1.99 -9.68
CA ALA A 64 8.14 3.18 -10.33
C ALA A 64 8.74 4.49 -9.79
N ALA A 65 9.00 4.56 -8.48
CA ALA A 65 9.64 5.72 -7.86
C ALA A 65 11.10 5.83 -8.32
N GLY A 66 11.81 4.70 -8.42
CA GLY A 66 13.15 4.62 -8.96
C GLY A 66 13.26 5.17 -10.38
N GLU A 67 12.29 4.89 -11.25
CA GLU A 67 12.24 5.49 -12.60
C GLU A 67 12.07 7.02 -12.55
N LEU A 68 11.18 7.53 -11.69
CA LEU A 68 10.96 8.96 -11.53
C LEU A 68 12.21 9.67 -11.00
N PHE A 69 12.81 9.13 -9.93
CA PHE A 69 14.04 9.68 -9.35
C PHE A 69 15.25 9.50 -10.27
N GLY A 70 15.29 8.44 -11.08
CA GLY A 70 16.31 8.23 -12.09
C GLY A 70 16.27 9.30 -13.19
N ARG A 71 15.07 9.69 -13.65
CA ARG A 71 14.89 10.83 -14.56
C ARG A 71 15.36 12.14 -13.92
N ALA A 72 15.04 12.34 -12.63
CA ALA A 72 15.52 13.50 -11.89
C ALA A 72 17.06 13.56 -11.80
N ALA A 73 17.69 12.45 -11.44
CA ALA A 73 19.15 12.34 -11.29
C ALA A 73 19.92 12.53 -12.61
N THR A 74 19.31 12.16 -13.74
CA THR A 74 19.89 12.34 -15.08
C THR A 74 19.59 13.71 -15.71
N GLY A 75 18.88 14.60 -15.01
CA GLY A 75 18.50 15.93 -15.51
C GLY A 75 17.36 15.92 -16.54
N ASN A 76 16.67 14.79 -16.71
CA ASN A 76 15.60 14.59 -17.70
C ASN A 76 14.19 14.68 -17.09
N LEU A 77 14.03 15.43 -16.01
CA LEU A 77 12.74 15.58 -15.33
C LEU A 77 12.14 16.97 -15.60
N HIS A 78 11.01 17.00 -16.29
CA HIS A 78 10.23 18.21 -16.50
C HIS A 78 9.18 18.38 -15.39
N ALA A 79 8.74 19.62 -15.16
CA ALA A 79 7.76 19.93 -14.12
C ALA A 79 6.42 19.18 -14.32
N THR A 80 6.04 18.91 -15.57
CA THR A 80 4.85 18.12 -15.94
C THR A 80 4.97 16.64 -15.60
N ASP A 81 6.20 16.11 -15.49
CA ASP A 81 6.46 14.69 -15.28
C ASP A 81 6.31 14.30 -13.81
N VAL A 82 6.37 15.27 -12.89
CA VAL A 82 6.30 15.03 -11.44
C VAL A 82 4.90 14.55 -11.03
N PRO A 83 3.78 15.24 -11.37
CA PRO A 83 2.44 14.75 -11.05
C PRO A 83 2.13 13.38 -11.67
N GLU A 84 2.51 13.16 -12.94
CA GLU A 84 2.29 11.88 -13.63
C GLU A 84 3.13 10.76 -13.01
N GLY A 85 4.38 11.05 -12.64
CA GLY A 85 5.26 10.13 -11.95
C GLY A 85 4.70 9.72 -10.59
N LEU A 86 4.27 10.69 -9.76
CA LEU A 86 3.66 10.42 -8.46
C LEU A 86 2.36 9.61 -8.60
N TYR A 87 1.54 9.92 -9.61
CA TYR A 87 0.35 9.12 -9.94
C TYR A 87 0.73 7.68 -10.29
N THR A 88 1.78 7.48 -11.08
CA THR A 88 2.28 6.15 -11.48
C THR A 88 2.76 5.35 -10.27
N VAL A 89 3.52 5.98 -9.37
CA VAL A 89 3.95 5.37 -8.09
C VAL A 89 2.75 4.95 -7.25
N GLY A 90 1.77 5.86 -7.05
CA GLY A 90 0.57 5.55 -6.28
C GLY A 90 -0.26 4.44 -6.91
N LYS A 91 -0.40 4.44 -8.24
CA LYS A 91 -1.09 3.39 -9.00
C LYS A 91 -0.41 2.03 -8.86
N ALA A 92 0.93 2.00 -8.94
CA ALA A 92 1.72 0.79 -8.75
C ALA A 92 1.56 0.24 -7.32
N ALA A 93 1.60 1.11 -6.31
CA ALA A 93 1.39 0.76 -4.91
C ALA A 93 0.04 0.07 -4.66
N LEU A 94 -1.02 0.56 -5.29
CA LEU A 94 -2.40 0.15 -4.97
C LEU A 94 -2.96 -0.96 -5.87
N LYS A 95 -2.40 -1.16 -7.08
CA LYS A 95 -2.93 -2.10 -8.08
C LYS A 95 -3.04 -3.55 -7.55
N PRO A 96 -2.06 -4.11 -6.82
CA PRO A 96 -2.18 -5.47 -6.28
C PRO A 96 -3.34 -5.59 -5.29
N ALA A 97 -3.49 -4.59 -4.40
CA ALA A 97 -4.55 -4.57 -3.40
C ALA A 97 -5.94 -4.54 -4.03
N TYR A 98 -6.17 -3.69 -5.04
CA TYR A 98 -7.43 -3.64 -5.78
C TYR A 98 -7.78 -4.99 -6.44
N THR A 99 -6.78 -5.65 -7.02
CA THR A 99 -6.97 -6.93 -7.71
C THR A 99 -7.38 -8.02 -6.72
N ARG A 100 -6.70 -8.13 -5.58
CA ARG A 100 -7.02 -9.11 -4.54
C ARG A 100 -8.35 -8.82 -3.86
N VAL A 101 -8.65 -7.57 -3.52
CA VAL A 101 -9.95 -7.18 -2.94
C VAL A 101 -11.10 -7.57 -3.88
N ARG A 102 -10.96 -7.33 -5.17
CA ARG A 102 -11.97 -7.73 -6.16
C ARG A 102 -12.13 -9.25 -6.27
N ALA A 103 -11.02 -9.99 -6.23
CA ALA A 103 -11.06 -11.46 -6.22
C ALA A 103 -11.78 -12.00 -4.98
N ASN A 104 -11.49 -11.44 -3.81
CA ASN A 104 -12.11 -11.83 -2.54
C ASN A 104 -13.61 -11.54 -2.55
N ALA A 105 -14.02 -10.36 -3.01
CA ALA A 105 -15.43 -9.99 -3.13
C ALA A 105 -16.20 -10.97 -4.04
N ARG A 106 -15.60 -11.40 -5.15
CA ARG A 106 -16.18 -12.41 -6.04
C ARG A 106 -16.34 -13.76 -5.36
N ARG A 107 -15.33 -14.23 -4.62
CA ARG A 107 -15.42 -15.50 -3.86
C ARG A 107 -16.53 -15.45 -2.81
N LEU A 108 -16.60 -14.36 -2.05
CA LEU A 108 -17.65 -14.16 -1.05
C LEU A 108 -19.05 -14.11 -1.67
N SER A 109 -19.21 -13.55 -2.87
CA SER A 109 -20.51 -13.55 -3.56
C SER A 109 -20.93 -14.91 -4.15
N SER A 110 -20.01 -15.88 -4.19
CA SER A 110 -20.24 -17.22 -4.74
C SER A 110 -20.38 -18.32 -3.68
N GLN A 111 -20.21 -17.97 -2.40
CA GLN A 111 -20.45 -18.84 -1.24
C GLN A 111 -21.89 -18.67 -0.75
#